data_AF-A0A3A4XND1-F1
#
_entry.id   AF-A0A3A4XND1-F1
#
_cell.length_a   1.000
_cell.length_b   1.000
_cell.length_c   1.000
_cell.angle_alpha   90.00
_cell.angle_beta   90.00
_cell.angle_gamma   90.00
#
_symmetry.space_group_name_H-M   'P 1'
#
loop_
_entity.id
_entity.type
_entity.pdbx_description
1 polymer ?
#
loop_
_entity_poly.entity_id
_entity_poly.type
_entity_poly.pdbx_seq_one_letter_code
_entity_poly.pdbx_strand_id
1 'polypeptide(L)'
;MERAKNYILIDHIPVAVDCYTLEGLTEWVTWMEDFSRCRVADDFIGSFWISTVFLGVDQRLFAGPPLLFRTTILENKACTCLLIDDNVQLIDQITSELDGLMWQYATWAEAKQGHALVVGMVRRSILKDGQWWEFVANLLRDKPGCR
;
A
#
# COMPACT_ATOMS: atom_id res chain seq x y z
N MET A 1 1.13 -18.50 -25.04
CA MET A 1 1.91 -18.83 -23.83
C MET A 1 2.02 -17.54 -23.05
N GLU A 2 1.29 -17.42 -21.93
CA GLU A 2 1.23 -16.15 -21.19
C GLU A 2 2.59 -15.89 -20.54
N ARG A 3 3.23 -14.80 -20.98
CA ARG A 3 4.66 -14.49 -20.77
C ARG A 3 4.83 -13.50 -19.62
N ALA A 4 5.92 -13.69 -18.87
CA ALA A 4 6.50 -12.89 -17.79
C ALA A 4 5.55 -12.42 -16.67
N LYS A 5 5.74 -12.98 -15.47
CA LYS A 5 5.05 -12.58 -14.23
C LYS A 5 5.81 -11.54 -13.42
N ASN A 6 7.01 -11.17 -13.88
CA ASN A 6 7.99 -10.37 -13.16
C ASN A 6 8.32 -9.10 -13.95
N TYR A 7 8.46 -8.01 -13.22
CA TYR A 7 8.64 -6.67 -13.78
C TYR A 7 9.72 -5.92 -13.00
N ILE A 8 10.44 -5.06 -13.71
CA ILE A 8 11.31 -4.03 -13.14
C ILE A 8 10.76 -2.65 -13.54
N LEU A 9 11.28 -1.57 -12.93
CA LEU A 9 10.97 -0.21 -13.36
C LEU A 9 12.13 0.40 -14.14
N ILE A 10 11.80 1.00 -15.28
CA ILE A 10 12.68 1.89 -16.04
C ILE A 10 11.95 3.21 -16.16
N ASP A 11 12.49 4.28 -15.58
CA ASP A 11 11.85 5.61 -15.53
C ASP A 11 10.39 5.58 -15.05
N HIS A 12 10.13 4.76 -14.02
CA HIS A 12 8.80 4.51 -13.44
C HIS A 12 7.80 3.78 -14.37
N ILE A 13 8.26 3.22 -15.49
CA ILE A 13 7.47 2.39 -16.39
C ILE A 13 7.78 0.92 -16.09
N PRO A 14 6.77 0.08 -15.79
CA PRO A 14 6.99 -1.35 -15.64
C PRO A 14 7.42 -2.00 -16.95
N VAL A 15 8.53 -2.72 -16.90
CA VAL A 15 9.06 -3.51 -18.02
C VAL A 15 9.11 -4.97 -17.59
N ALA A 16 8.49 -5.83 -18.39
CA ALA A 16 8.47 -7.26 -18.14
C ALA A 16 9.86 -7.88 -18.36
N VAL A 17 10.28 -8.75 -17.45
CA VAL A 17 11.56 -9.47 -17.54
C VAL A 17 11.30 -10.96 -17.80
N ASP A 18 12.08 -11.55 -18.70
CA ASP A 18 11.97 -12.98 -19.02
C ASP A 18 12.64 -13.86 -17.98
N CYS A 19 11.92 -14.11 -16.88
CA CYS A 19 12.37 -14.96 -15.78
C CYS A 19 12.40 -16.47 -16.09
N TYR A 20 12.15 -16.90 -17.33
CA TYR A 20 12.34 -18.30 -17.73
C TYR A 20 13.79 -18.61 -18.09
N THR A 21 14.61 -17.58 -18.28
CA THR A 21 16.06 -17.70 -18.44
C THR A 21 16.74 -17.43 -17.10
N LEU A 22 17.90 -18.05 -16.87
CA LEU A 22 18.72 -17.74 -15.70
C LEU A 22 19.11 -16.25 -15.69
N GLU A 23 19.48 -15.72 -16.86
CA GLU A 23 19.86 -14.31 -17.04
C GLU A 23 18.74 -13.35 -16.63
N GLY A 24 17.51 -13.55 -17.13
CA GLY A 24 16.38 -12.69 -16.79
C GLY A 24 15.90 -12.88 -15.33
N LEU A 25 16.00 -14.09 -14.77
CA LEU A 25 15.72 -14.28 -13.34
C LEU A 25 16.76 -13.53 -12.47
N THR A 26 18.05 -13.63 -12.81
CA THR A 26 19.12 -12.91 -12.13
C THR A 26 18.95 -11.40 -12.27
N GLU A 27 18.63 -10.90 -13.46
CA GLU A 27 18.32 -9.48 -13.70
C GLU A 27 17.22 -8.99 -12.77
N TRP A 28 16.11 -9.72 -12.70
CA TRP A 28 14.98 -9.35 -11.85
C TRP A 28 15.34 -9.39 -10.36
N VAL A 29 16.00 -10.45 -9.87
CA VAL A 29 16.41 -10.56 -8.46
C VAL A 29 17.36 -9.43 -8.09
N THR A 30 18.44 -9.23 -8.86
CA THR A 30 19.41 -8.16 -8.61
C THR A 30 18.78 -6.77 -8.68
N TRP A 31 17.79 -6.57 -9.54
CA TRP A 31 17.06 -5.30 -9.57
C TRP A 31 16.21 -5.09 -8.31
N MET A 32 15.51 -6.13 -7.84
CA MET A 32 14.61 -6.10 -6.68
C MET A 32 15.35 -6.05 -5.32
N GLU A 33 16.63 -6.42 -5.27
CA GLU A 33 17.45 -6.37 -4.05
C GLU A 33 17.58 -4.95 -3.47
N ASP A 34 17.57 -3.93 -4.32
CA ASP A 34 17.61 -2.53 -3.91
C ASP A 34 16.20 -1.99 -3.69
N PHE A 35 15.70 -2.12 -2.45
CA PHE A 35 14.36 -1.69 -2.07
C PHE A 35 14.10 -0.18 -2.29
N SER A 36 15.15 0.65 -2.39
CA SER A 36 14.97 2.07 -2.69
C SER A 36 14.35 2.31 -4.07
N ARG A 37 14.59 1.40 -5.04
CA ARG A 37 14.00 1.43 -6.39
C ARG A 37 12.53 1.06 -6.40
N CYS A 38 12.11 0.27 -5.43
CA CYS A 38 10.72 -0.17 -5.29
C CYS A 38 9.85 0.85 -4.57
N ARG A 39 10.44 1.82 -3.87
CA ARG A 39 9.70 2.77 -3.04
C ARG A 39 9.09 3.90 -3.88
N VAL A 40 7.78 4.06 -3.81
CA VAL A 40 7.04 5.13 -4.49
C VAL A 40 6.85 6.34 -3.59
N ALA A 41 6.37 6.11 -2.36
CA ALA A 41 6.09 7.15 -1.38
C ALA A 41 5.92 6.54 0.03
N ASP A 42 6.23 7.32 1.05
CA ASP A 42 5.98 6.97 2.45
C ASP A 42 5.57 8.21 3.26
N ASP A 43 4.59 8.02 4.14
CA ASP A 43 4.09 9.06 5.04
C ASP A 43 3.84 8.46 6.44
N PHE A 44 4.06 9.26 7.48
CA PHE A 44 3.74 8.92 8.86
C PHE A 44 2.67 9.89 9.38
N ILE A 45 1.60 9.36 9.97
CA ILE A 45 0.52 10.15 10.59
C ILE A 45 0.14 9.49 11.91
N GLY A 46 0.51 10.12 13.03
CA GLY A 46 0.30 9.52 14.36
C GLY A 46 1.04 8.18 14.46
N SER A 47 0.32 7.13 14.83
CA SER A 47 0.82 5.75 14.88
C SER A 47 0.85 5.05 13.52
N PHE A 48 0.30 5.64 12.45
CA PHE A 48 0.20 4.97 11.15
C PHE A 48 1.38 5.30 10.23
N TRP A 49 1.97 4.26 9.65
CA TRP A 49 2.86 4.34 8.50
C TRP A 49 2.10 3.94 7.24
N ILE A 50 2.12 4.80 6.24
CA ILE A 50 1.52 4.56 4.93
C ILE A 50 2.67 4.37 3.96
N SER A 51 2.76 3.21 3.33
CA SER A 51 3.84 2.88 2.40
C SER A 51 3.27 2.48 1.05
N THR A 52 3.81 3.09 -0.02
CA THR A 52 3.51 2.71 -1.38
C THR A 52 4.76 2.16 -2.06
N VAL A 53 4.63 0.94 -2.58
CA VAL A 53 5.75 0.19 -3.16
C VAL A 53 5.37 -0.43 -4.49
N PHE A 54 6.36 -0.61 -5.35
CA PHE A 54 6.36 -1.51 -6.49
C PHE A 54 6.67 -2.94 -6.02
N LEU A 55 5.82 -3.88 -6.41
CA LEU A 55 5.88 -5.29 -6.02
C LEU A 55 6.78 -6.12 -6.96
N GLY A 56 6.96 -5.67 -8.20
CA GLY A 56 7.74 -6.40 -9.22
C GLY A 56 7.13 -7.72 -9.68
N VAL A 57 5.94 -8.07 -9.21
CA VAL A 57 5.22 -9.31 -9.55
C VAL A 57 3.73 -9.02 -9.75
N ASP A 58 3.15 -9.54 -10.82
CA ASP A 58 1.70 -9.47 -11.00
C ASP A 58 1.01 -10.53 -10.12
N GLN A 59 0.22 -10.08 -9.15
CA GLN A 59 -0.53 -10.95 -8.24
C GLN A 59 -1.93 -11.34 -8.77
N ARG A 60 -2.21 -10.95 -10.01
CA ARG A 60 -3.18 -11.53 -10.96
C ARG A 60 -3.48 -13.02 -10.83
N LEU A 61 -4.68 -13.41 -10.42
CA LEU A 61 -5.24 -14.74 -10.73
C LEU A 61 -5.98 -14.78 -12.08
N PHE A 62 -6.48 -13.64 -12.58
CA PHE A 62 -7.28 -13.53 -13.81
C PHE A 62 -6.75 -12.42 -14.73
N ALA A 63 -7.27 -12.37 -15.96
CA ALA A 63 -6.87 -11.42 -16.99
C ALA A 63 -7.08 -9.95 -16.58
N GLY A 64 -6.12 -9.08 -16.94
CA GLY A 64 -6.19 -7.63 -16.74
C GLY A 64 -4.80 -6.95 -16.74
N PRO A 65 -4.72 -5.60 -16.69
CA PRO A 65 -3.45 -4.85 -16.72
C PRO A 65 -2.62 -5.00 -15.42
N PRO A 66 -1.37 -5.51 -15.42
CA PRO A 66 -0.61 -6.01 -14.24
C PRO A 66 -0.72 -5.12 -12.98
N LEU A 67 -1.07 -5.67 -11.81
CA LEU A 67 -1.22 -4.91 -10.56
C LEU A 67 0.08 -4.93 -9.78
N LEU A 68 0.97 -4.02 -10.14
CA LEU A 68 2.38 -4.04 -9.73
C LEU A 68 2.70 -3.09 -8.60
N PHE A 69 1.76 -2.26 -8.17
CA PHE A 69 1.97 -1.31 -7.10
C PHE A 69 0.98 -1.55 -5.97
N ARG A 70 1.38 -1.16 -4.76
CA ARG A 70 0.54 -1.31 -3.59
C ARG A 70 0.77 -0.18 -2.59
N THR A 71 -0.32 0.39 -2.10
CA THR A 71 -0.32 1.21 -0.88
C THR A 71 -0.85 0.35 0.27
N THR A 72 -0.13 0.34 1.40
CA THR A 72 -0.52 -0.35 2.63
C THR A 72 -0.47 0.62 3.80
N ILE A 73 -1.44 0.52 4.69
CA ILE A 73 -1.41 1.18 6.00
C ILE A 73 -0.93 0.17 7.04
N LEU A 74 0.03 0.58 7.86
CA LEU A 74 0.61 -0.21 8.93
C LEU A 74 0.52 0.59 10.22
N GLU A 75 -0.14 0.05 11.23
CA GLU A 75 -0.21 0.67 12.56
C GLU A 75 0.98 0.27 13.42
N ASN A 76 1.71 1.26 13.92
CA ASN A 76 2.74 1.07 14.94
C ASN A 76 2.09 1.00 16.33
N LYS A 77 1.79 -0.23 16.76
CA LYS A 77 1.13 -0.53 18.05
C LYS A 77 1.92 -0.10 19.28
N ALA A 78 3.21 0.22 19.14
CA ALA A 78 4.01 0.75 20.26
C ALA A 78 3.61 2.18 20.69
N CYS A 79 2.76 2.88 19.92
CA CYS A 79 2.43 4.29 20.14
C CYS A 79 0.96 4.57 20.53
N THR A 80 0.13 3.55 20.80
CA THR A 80 -1.29 3.76 21.10
C THR A 80 -1.51 4.02 22.59
N CYS A 81 -1.45 5.28 23.00
CA CYS A 81 -1.93 5.74 24.31
C CYS A 81 -3.25 6.50 24.12
N LEU A 82 -4.36 6.00 24.66
CA LEU A 82 -5.61 6.76 24.75
C LEU A 82 -5.68 7.41 26.13
N LEU A 83 -5.81 8.74 26.16
CA LEU A 83 -6.23 9.48 27.34
C LEU A 83 -7.75 9.39 27.42
N ILE A 84 -8.27 8.70 28.44
CA ILE A 84 -9.70 8.70 28.75
C ILE A 84 -9.84 9.27 30.15
N ASP A 85 -10.48 10.44 30.27
CA ASP A 85 -10.90 11.05 31.54
C ASP A 85 -9.78 11.09 32.61
N ASP A 86 -8.70 11.83 32.30
CA ASP A 86 -7.49 12.00 33.13
C ASP A 86 -6.77 10.71 33.55
N ASN A 87 -7.22 9.55 33.05
CA ASN A 87 -6.62 8.26 33.28
C ASN A 87 -6.00 7.75 31.97
N VAL A 88 -4.69 7.53 31.99
CA VAL A 88 -3.99 6.84 30.90
C VAL A 88 -4.34 5.36 31.02
N GLN A 89 -5.26 4.86 30.20
CA GLN A 89 -5.42 3.42 30.01
C GLN A 89 -4.68 3.00 28.75
N LEU A 90 -3.69 2.12 28.94
CA LEU A 90 -3.12 1.33 27.85
C LEU A 90 -4.19 0.36 27.38
N ILE A 91 -4.89 0.71 26.30
CA ILE A 91 -5.80 -0.21 25.62
C ILE A 91 -4.99 -0.93 24.55
N ASP A 92 -4.35 -2.02 24.96
CA ASP A 92 -3.34 -2.77 24.18
C ASP A 92 -3.93 -3.51 22.94
N GLN A 93 -5.22 -3.34 22.63
CA GLN A 93 -5.93 -4.23 21.69
C GLN A 93 -6.97 -3.59 20.76
N ILE A 94 -7.07 -2.26 20.65
CA ILE A 94 -7.84 -1.69 19.53
C ILE A 94 -6.91 -1.68 18.32
N THR A 95 -6.92 -2.78 17.56
CA THR A 95 -6.30 -2.76 16.22
C THR A 95 -7.16 -1.83 15.38
N SER A 96 -6.59 -0.73 14.89
CA SER A 96 -7.33 0.20 14.04
C SER A 96 -7.91 -0.56 12.85
N GLU A 97 -9.15 -0.25 12.47
CA GLU A 97 -9.77 -0.77 11.25
C GLU A 97 -9.00 -0.37 9.97
N LEU A 98 -8.05 0.56 10.11
CA LEU A 98 -7.14 0.98 9.04
C LEU A 98 -5.93 0.05 8.88
N ASP A 99 -5.51 -0.65 9.94
CA ASP A 99 -4.32 -1.49 9.90
C ASP A 99 -4.48 -2.61 8.86
N GLY A 100 -3.49 -2.76 7.99
CA GLY A 100 -3.51 -3.75 6.92
C GLY A 100 -4.45 -3.42 5.76
N LEU A 101 -5.12 -2.27 5.72
CA LEU A 101 -5.85 -1.85 4.52
C LEU A 101 -4.88 -1.61 3.36
N MET A 102 -5.25 -2.17 2.21
CA MET A 102 -4.39 -2.20 1.02
C MET A 102 -5.15 -1.85 -0.25
N TRP A 103 -4.46 -1.11 -1.11
CA TRP A 103 -4.88 -0.76 -2.47
C TRP A 103 -3.79 -1.16 -3.45
N GLN A 104 -4.19 -1.58 -4.65
CA GLN A 104 -3.27 -1.99 -5.70
C GLN A 104 -3.49 -1.14 -6.96
N TYR A 105 -2.43 -0.92 -7.72
CA TYR A 105 -2.44 -0.08 -8.92
C TYR A 105 -1.62 -0.71 -10.04
N ALA A 106 -1.93 -0.33 -11.28
CA ALA A 106 -1.23 -0.82 -12.45
C ALA A 106 -0.04 0.07 -12.81
N THR A 107 -0.13 1.37 -12.53
CA THR A 107 0.89 2.35 -12.91
C THR A 107 1.46 3.12 -11.71
N TRP A 108 2.68 3.63 -11.88
CA TRP A 108 3.33 4.50 -10.89
C TRP A 108 2.52 5.78 -10.60
N ALA A 109 1.93 6.37 -11.64
CA ALA A 109 1.14 7.59 -11.51
C ALA A 109 -0.12 7.36 -10.66
N GLU A 110 -0.85 6.27 -10.92
CA GLU A 110 -1.99 5.84 -10.10
C GLU A 110 -1.56 5.53 -8.67
N ALA A 111 -0.41 4.88 -8.47
CA ALA A 111 0.12 4.57 -7.15
C ALA A 111 0.43 5.84 -6.35
N LYS A 112 1.06 6.85 -6.96
CA LYS A 112 1.30 8.16 -6.32
C LYS A 112 0.01 8.89 -5.96
N GLN A 113 -0.96 8.91 -6.87
CA GLN A 113 -2.26 9.53 -6.62
C GLN A 113 -3.00 8.79 -5.49
N GLY A 114 -3.03 7.47 -5.56
CA GLY A 114 -3.64 6.59 -4.57
C GLY A 114 -3.00 6.75 -3.19
N HIS A 115 -1.68 6.89 -3.11
CA HIS A 115 -0.98 7.22 -1.87
C HIS A 115 -1.50 8.52 -1.24
N ALA A 116 -1.55 9.61 -2.02
CA ALA A 116 -2.02 10.90 -1.52
C ALA A 116 -3.48 10.85 -1.02
N LEU A 117 -4.33 10.05 -1.69
CA LEU A 117 -5.71 9.82 -1.24
C LEU A 117 -5.77 9.07 0.10
N VAL A 118 -4.96 8.02 0.25
CA VAL A 118 -4.84 7.24 1.50
C VAL A 118 -4.30 8.10 2.65
N VAL A 119 -3.28 8.91 2.40
CA VAL A 119 -2.76 9.90 3.36
C VAL A 119 -3.85 10.87 3.80
N GLY A 120 -4.55 11.49 2.85
CA GLY A 120 -5.65 12.41 3.15
C GLY A 120 -6.78 11.75 3.93
N MET A 121 -7.05 10.47 3.63
CA MET A 121 -8.02 9.66 4.35
C MET A 121 -7.59 9.43 5.80
N VAL A 122 -6.39 8.90 6.07
CA VAL A 122 -5.88 8.68 7.43
C VAL A 122 -5.85 9.98 8.24
N ARG A 123 -5.49 11.11 7.62
CA ARG A 123 -5.56 12.43 8.31
C ARG A 123 -6.98 12.77 8.74
N ARG A 124 -7.97 12.57 7.88
CA ARG A 124 -9.39 12.82 8.21
C ARG A 124 -9.92 11.87 9.27
N SER A 125 -9.44 10.63 9.26
CA SER A 125 -9.78 9.59 10.22
C SER A 125 -9.45 9.97 11.66
N ILE A 126 -8.23 10.48 11.86
CA ILE A 126 -7.70 10.81 13.19
C ILE A 126 -8.36 12.06 13.78
N LEU A 127 -8.94 12.93 12.93
CA LEU A 127 -9.51 14.21 13.36
C LEU A 127 -10.99 14.17 13.73
N LYS A 128 -11.71 13.06 13.51
CA LYS A 128 -13.16 13.00 13.72
C LYS A 128 -13.54 12.20 14.97
N ASP A 129 -13.62 12.92 16.08
CA ASP A 129 -14.19 12.51 17.37
C ASP A 129 -15.64 12.00 17.22
N GLY A 130 -15.84 10.71 16.89
CA GLY A 130 -17.12 10.01 17.08
C GLY A 130 -18.02 9.76 15.85
N GLN A 131 -17.62 10.12 14.62
CA GLN A 131 -18.33 9.72 13.38
C GLN A 131 -17.50 8.78 12.48
N TRP A 132 -16.55 8.08 13.10
CA TRP A 132 -15.55 7.24 12.44
C TRP A 132 -16.13 6.17 11.50
N TRP A 133 -17.19 5.49 11.93
CA TRP A 133 -17.73 4.32 11.22
C TRP A 133 -18.44 4.66 9.89
N GLU A 134 -19.17 5.78 9.81
CA GLU A 134 -19.81 6.23 8.57
C GLU A 134 -18.78 6.64 7.51
N PHE A 135 -17.63 7.15 7.95
CA PHE A 135 -16.52 7.47 7.07
C PHE A 135 -15.86 6.20 6.50
N VAL A 136 -15.56 5.21 7.34
CA VAL A 136 -15.00 3.91 6.91
C VAL A 136 -15.94 3.18 5.94
N ALA A 137 -17.24 3.18 6.21
CA ALA A 137 -18.23 2.54 5.35
C ALA A 137 -18.33 3.17 3.96
N ASN A 138 -18.26 4.50 3.86
CA ASN A 138 -18.21 5.20 2.57
C ASN A 138 -16.88 4.99 1.86
N LEU A 139 -15.78 4.90 2.62
CA LEU A 139 -14.46 4.65 2.07
C LEU A 139 -14.33 3.27 1.41
N LEU A 140 -14.84 2.22 2.05
CA LEU A 140 -14.84 0.87 1.45
C LEU A 140 -15.69 0.81 0.18
N ARG A 141 -16.71 1.68 0.07
CA ARG A 141 -17.58 1.82 -1.09
C ARG A 141 -16.87 2.52 -2.26
N ASP A 142 -16.06 3.52 -1.97
CA ASP A 142 -15.30 4.30 -2.96
C ASP A 142 -13.93 3.70 -3.29
N LYS A 143 -13.58 2.55 -2.70
CA LYS A 143 -12.38 1.79 -3.07
C LYS A 143 -12.43 1.57 -4.57
N PRO A 144 -11.45 2.07 -5.37
CA PRO A 144 -11.46 1.85 -6.79
C PRO A 144 -11.49 0.34 -7.02
N GLY A 145 -12.62 -0.13 -7.56
CA GLY A 145 -12.77 -1.53 -7.89
C GLY A 145 -11.67 -1.88 -8.87
N CYS A 146 -10.89 -2.93 -8.57
CA CYS A 146 -10.13 -3.63 -9.59
C CYS A 146 -11.15 -4.06 -10.66
N ARG A 147 -11.23 -3.28 -11.74
CA ARG A 147 -11.89 -3.71 -12.98
C ARG A 147 -10.92 -4.58 -13.76
#